data_AF-A0A7V2CLG6-F1
#
_entry.id   AF-A0A7V2CLG6-F1
#
_cell.length_a   1.000
_cell.length_b   1.000
_cell.length_c   1.000
_cell.angle_alpha   90.00
_cell.angle_beta   90.00
_cell.angle_gamma   90.00
#
_symmetry.space_group_name_H-M   'P 1'
#
loop_
_entity.id
_entity.type
_entity.pdbx_description
1 polymer ?
#
loop_
_entity_poly.entity_id
_entity_poly.type
_entity_poly.pdbx_seq_one_letter_code
_entity_poly.pdbx_strand_id
1 'polypeptide(L)' 'MRTGLEPVGVKYERFEELPAWKAALGLGLKVFSFTEDRALNGPGDLRDQLRRAAFSVSNNIAEGFERGTTGDR' A
#
# COMPACT_ATOMS: atom_id res chain seq x y z
N MET A 1 27.69 -20.23 25.53
CA MET A 1 27.95 -20.43 24.09
C MET A 1 26.93 -19.61 23.31
N ARG A 2 27.37 -18.75 22.38
CA ARG A 2 26.53 -17.85 21.54
C ARG A 2 25.55 -18.70 20.70
N THR A 3 24.38 -18.24 20.23
CA THR A 3 24.16 -17.07 19.35
C THR A 3 22.66 -16.81 19.16
N GLY A 4 22.27 -15.55 19.00
CA GLY A 4 21.00 -15.16 18.37
C GLY A 4 20.71 -13.70 18.63
N LEU A 5 21.37 -12.83 17.87
CA LEU A 5 21.09 -11.39 17.85
C LEU A 5 19.60 -11.20 17.54
N GLU A 6 18.89 -10.49 18.40
CA GLU A 6 17.63 -9.81 18.04
C GLU A 6 17.82 -9.18 16.66
N PRO A 7 16.89 -9.35 15.70
CA PRO A 7 17.08 -8.82 14.37
C PRO A 7 17.27 -7.30 14.49
N VAL A 8 18.49 -6.85 14.16
CA VAL A 8 18.79 -5.45 13.89
C VAL A 8 17.66 -4.95 13.01
N GLY A 9 16.91 -3.95 13.50
CA GLY A 9 15.68 -3.49 12.87
C GLY A 9 15.84 -3.40 11.36
N VAL A 10 15.03 -4.16 10.63
CA VAL A 10 15.15 -4.28 9.17
C VAL A 10 15.01 -2.87 8.59
N LYS A 11 16.14 -2.32 8.14
CA LYS A 11 16.15 -1.09 7.38
C LYS A 11 15.72 -1.45 5.97
N TYR A 12 14.51 -1.06 5.62
CA TYR A 12 14.03 -1.15 4.24
C TYR A 12 14.77 -0.10 3.42
N GLU A 13 15.28 -0.47 2.25
CA GLU A 13 16.01 0.44 1.36
C GLU A 13 15.09 1.01 0.27
N ARG A 14 13.94 0.39 0.04
CA ARG A 14 12.91 0.83 -0.90
C ARG A 14 11.51 0.59 -0.34
N PHE A 15 10.53 1.40 -0.75
CA PHE A 15 9.16 1.28 -0.25
C PHE A 15 8.52 -0.07 -0.61
N GLU A 16 8.93 -0.69 -1.71
CA GLU A 16 8.41 -1.99 -2.15
C GLU A 16 8.77 -3.13 -1.19
N GLU A 17 9.74 -2.91 -0.31
CA GLU A 17 10.14 -3.88 0.71
C GLU A 17 9.22 -3.83 1.93
N LEU A 18 8.50 -2.72 2.13
CA LEU A 18 7.56 -2.53 3.23
C LEU A 18 6.41 -3.53 3.16
N PRO A 19 6.16 -4.32 4.23
CA PRO A 19 4.99 -5.20 4.30
C PRO A 19 3.68 -4.43 4.14
N ALA A 20 3.59 -3.21 4.68
CA ALA A 20 2.43 -2.35 4.56
C ALA A 20 2.15 -1.92 3.11
N TRP A 21 3.19 -1.57 2.34
CA TRP A 21 3.05 -1.24 0.92
C TRP A 21 2.56 -2.44 0.11
N LYS A 22 3.14 -3.62 0.33
CA LYS A 22 2.72 -4.87 -0.35
C LYS A 22 1.27 -5.21 -0.05
N ALA A 23 0.84 -5.07 1.21
CA ALA A 23 -0.54 -5.27 1.60
C ALA A 23 -1.49 -4.25 0.94
N ALA A 24 -1.10 -2.98 0.89
CA ALA A 24 -1.88 -1.93 0.24
C ALA A 24 -2.00 -2.15 -1.27
N LEU A 25 -0.92 -2.54 -1.96
CA LEU A 25 -0.96 -2.89 -3.38
C LEU A 25 -1.88 -4.10 -3.62
N GLY A 26 -1.78 -5.13 -2.76
CA GLY A 26 -2.66 -6.29 -2.81
C GLY A 26 -4.14 -5.94 -2.61
N LEU A 27 -4.44 -4.98 -1.74
CA LEU A 27 -5.80 -4.42 -1.59
C LEU A 27 -6.25 -3.71 -2.87
N GLY A 28 -5.40 -2.87 -3.46
CA GLY A 28 -5.66 -2.18 -4.72
C GLY A 28 -6.05 -3.14 -5.85
N LEU A 29 -5.29 -4.23 -6.01
CA LEU A 29 -5.58 -5.28 -7.00
C LEU A 29 -6.92 -6.00 -6.73
N LYS A 30 -7.20 -6.32 -5.46
CA LYS A 30 -8.49 -6.95 -5.08
C LYS A 30 -9.67 -6.02 -5.35
N VAL A 31 -9.55 -4.73 -5.05
CA VAL A 31 -10.59 -3.73 -5.35
C VAL A 31 -10.74 -3.57 -6.87
N PHE A 32 -9.65 -3.57 -7.62
CA PHE A 32 -9.72 -3.48 -9.08
C PHE A 32 -10.51 -4.64 -9.68
N SER A 33 -10.25 -5.87 -9.22
CA SER A 33 -10.98 -7.07 -9.64
C SER A 33 -12.43 -7.07 -9.15
N PHE A 34 -12.68 -6.73 -7.89
CA PHE A 34 -14.04 -6.58 -7.33
C PHE A 34 -14.90 -5.61 -8.16
N THR A 35 -14.30 -4.50 -8.57
CA THR A 35 -14.96 -3.47 -9.39
C THR A 35 -15.11 -3.83 -10.87
N GLU A 36 -14.74 -5.04 -11.29
CA GLU A 36 -15.10 -5.57 -12.62
C GLU A 36 -16.55 -6.09 -12.66
N ASP A 37 -17.17 -6.30 -11.50
CA ASP A 37 -18.57 -6.69 -11.41
C ASP A 37 -19.48 -5.68 -12.12
N ARG A 38 -20.42 -6.19 -12.93
CA ARG A 38 -21.37 -5.37 -13.69
C ARG A 38 -22.24 -4.49 -12.80
N ALA A 39 -22.51 -4.90 -11.55
CA ALA A 39 -23.24 -4.10 -10.58
C ALA A 39 -22.54 -2.78 -10.24
N LEU A 40 -21.22 -2.69 -10.44
CA LEU A 40 -20.42 -1.49 -10.17
C LEU A 40 -20.16 -0.66 -11.44
N ASN A 41 -20.66 -1.09 -12.60
CA ASN A 41 -20.55 -0.39 -13.89
C ASN A 41 -21.78 0.46 -14.21
N GLY A 42 -22.49 0.93 -13.18
CA GLY A 42 -23.59 1.87 -13.33
C GLY A 42 -23.14 3.26 -13.80
N PRO A 43 -24.08 4.14 -14.17
CA PRO A 43 -23.75 5.52 -14.49
C PRO A 43 -23.12 6.23 -13.28
N GLY A 44 -22.09 7.06 -13.53
CA GLY A 44 -21.34 7.77 -12.49
C GLY A 44 -19.90 7.27 -12.37
N ASP A 45 -19.25 7.58 -11.25
CA ASP A 45 -17.81 7.35 -11.06
C ASP A 45 -17.49 6.44 -9.85
N LEU A 46 -18.48 5.71 -9.31
CA LEU A 46 -18.30 4.82 -8.15
C LEU A 46 -17.13 3.84 -8.34
N ARG A 47 -17.08 3.16 -9.49
CA ARG A 47 -15.98 2.24 -9.85
C ARG A 47 -14.62 2.93 -9.80
N ASP A 48 -14.54 4.13 -10.38
CA ASP A 48 -13.29 4.87 -10.46
C ASP A 48 -12.90 5.45 -9.09
N GLN A 49 -13.85 5.89 -8.28
CA GLN A 49 -13.60 6.36 -6.91
C GLN A 49 -13.04 5.23 -6.04
N LEU A 50 -13.64 4.04 -6.10
CA LEU A 50 -13.16 2.87 -5.35
C LEU A 50 -11.73 2.49 -5.76
N ARG A 51 -11.45 2.44 -7.06
CA ARG A 51 -10.12 2.12 -7.59
C ARG A 51 -9.09 3.16 -7.17
N ARG A 52 -9.39 4.45 -7.36
CA ARG A 52 -8.49 5.55 -7.00
C ARG A 52 -8.22 5.58 -5.50
N ALA A 53 -9.25 5.42 -4.68
CA ALA A 53 -9.11 5.37 -3.22
C ALA A 53 -8.22 4.21 -2.77
N ALA A 54 -8.41 3.02 -3.35
CA ALA A 54 -7.62 1.84 -2.99
C ALA A 54 -6.14 1.99 -3.37
N PHE A 55 -5.82 2.43 -4.59
CA PHE A 55 -4.43 2.68 -5.02
C PHE A 55 -3.77 3.88 -4.31
N SER A 56 -4.57 4.84 -3.85
CA SER A 56 -4.06 5.97 -3.07
C SER A 56 -3.29 5.50 -1.82
N VAL A 57 -3.69 4.38 -1.20
CA VAL A 57 -3.01 3.85 -0.01
C VAL A 57 -1.56 3.47 -0.30
N SER A 58 -1.29 2.69 -1.35
CA SER A 58 0.08 2.31 -1.73
C SER A 58 0.91 3.51 -2.17
N ASN A 59 0.27 4.48 -2.84
CA ASN A 59 0.95 5.71 -3.29
C ASN A 59 1.37 6.58 -2.10
N ASN A 60 0.49 6.79 -1.12
CA ASN A 60 0.81 7.54 0.09
C ASN A 60 1.91 6.87 0.93
N ILE A 61 1.94 5.53 0.97
CA ILE A 61 3.02 4.80 1.65
C ILE A 61 4.36 5.00 0.92
N ALA A 62 4.37 4.90 -0.41
CA ALA A 62 5.58 5.13 -1.20
C ALA A 62 6.10 6.57 -1.03
N GLU A 63 5.21 7.56 -1.14
CA GLU A 63 5.54 8.96 -0.97
C GLU A 63 6.02 9.28 0.46
N GLY A 64 5.38 8.69 1.48
CA GLY A 64 5.82 8.81 2.88
C GLY A 64 7.19 8.20 3.13
N PHE A 65 7.50 7.07 2.49
CA PHE A 65 8.82 6.44 2.57
C PHE A 65 9.91 7.30 1.91
N GLU A 66 9.63 7.83 0.72
CA GLU A 66 10.56 8.70 -0.02
C GLU A 66 10.83 10.04 0.68
N ARG A 67 9.85 10.56 1.42
CA ARG A 67 10.03 11.78 2.25
C ARG A 67 11.06 11.60 3.37
N GLY A 68 11.33 10.37 3.82
CA GLY A 68 12.40 10.08 4.79
C GLY A 68 12.24 10.70 6.18
N THR A 69 11.05 11.17 6.57
CA THR A 69 10.89 11.92 7.83
C THR A 69 10.76 11.00 9.04
N THR A 70 11.73 11.13 9.96
CA THR A 70 11.54 10.75 11.36
C THR A 70 10.64 11.80 12.00
N GLY A 71 9.32 11.54 12.03
CA GLY A 71 8.32 12.35 12.74
C GLY A 71 7.98 13.68 12.06
N ASP A 72 6.85 13.70 11.35
CA ASP A 72 6.09 14.94 11.18
C ASP A 72 5.69 15.42 12.58
N ARG A 73 6.17 16.60 12.97
CA ARG A 73 5.71 17.36 14.14
C ARG A 73 4.59 18.30 13.74
#